data_AF-A0A4S4CIL3-F1
#
_entry.id   AF-A0A4S4CIL3-F1
#
_cell.length_a   1.000
_cell.length_b   1.000
_cell.length_c   1.000
_cell.angle_alpha   90.00
_cell.angle_beta   90.00
_cell.angle_gamma   90.00
#
_symmetry.space_group_name_H-M   'P 1'
#
loop_
_entity.id
_entity.type
_entity.pdbx_description
1 polymer ?
#
loop_
_entity_poly.entity_id
_entity_poly.type
_entity_poly.pdbx_seq_one_letter_code
_entity_poly.pdbx_strand_id
1 'polypeptide(L)' 'MTCREAILDAIRDLLRGREDQTFTPVEVALFMLAREAPYKELTIRGTISHLMCTDEPDPTGRRSQELERVGRGRYRLR' A
#
# COMPACT_ATOMS: atom_id res chain seq x y z
N MET A 1 12.53 8.66 4.19
CA MET A 1 11.43 7.71 3.97
C MET A 1 10.19 8.50 3.60
N THR A 2 9.65 8.27 2.41
CA THR A 2 8.40 8.87 1.93
C THR A 2 7.19 8.09 2.44
N CYS A 3 5.99 8.68 2.39
CA CYS A 3 4.75 7.97 2.75
C CYS A 3 4.58 6.69 1.90
N ARG A 4 4.95 6.76 0.61
CA ARG A 4 4.98 5.63 -0.31
C ARG A 4 5.90 4.51 0.17
N GLU A 5 7.16 4.83 0.47
CA GLU A 5 8.14 3.84 0.96
C GLU A 5 7.67 3.19 2.26
N ALA A 6 7.18 4.01 3.20
CA ALA A 6 6.66 3.52 4.48
C ALA A 6 5.47 2.57 4.31
N ILE A 7 4.58 2.83 3.35
CA ILE A 7 3.45 1.96 3.03
C ILE A 7 3.93 0.63 2.45
N LEU A 8 4.87 0.64 1.51
CA LEU A 8 5.38 -0.59 0.90
C LEU A 8 6.08 -1.48 1.93
N ASP A 9 6.87 -0.89 2.83
CA ASP A 9 7.51 -1.63 3.91
C ASP A 9 6.49 -2.16 4.91
N ALA A 10 5.48 -1.37 5.26
CA ALA A 10 4.38 -1.80 6.11
C ALA A 10 3.60 -2.98 5.51
N ILE A 11 3.35 -2.97 4.19
CA ILE A 11 2.70 -4.10 3.49
C ILE A 11 3.58 -5.34 3.57
N ARG A 12 4.89 -5.23 3.28
CA ARG A 12 5.82 -6.37 3.35
C ARG A 12 5.84 -7.00 4.75
N ASP A 13 5.87 -6.17 5.78
CA ASP A 13 5.85 -6.63 7.17
C ASP A 13 4.50 -7.25 7.55
N LEU A 14 3.38 -6.64 7.14
CA LEU A 14 2.03 -7.16 7.36
C LEU A 14 1.81 -8.54 6.71
N LEU A 15 2.39 -8.75 5.53
CA LEU A 15 2.29 -10.00 4.77
C LEU A 15 3.29 -11.06 5.21
N ARG A 16 4.22 -10.74 6.11
CA ARG A 16 5.24 -11.69 6.58
C ARG A 16 4.57 -12.86 7.30
N GLY A 17 4.66 -14.06 6.70
CA GLY A 17 4.06 -15.28 7.24
C GLY A 17 2.59 -15.51 6.86
N ARG A 18 1.98 -14.67 6.01
CA ARG A 18 0.63 -14.92 5.47
C ARG A 18 0.71 -15.78 4.21
N GLU A 19 -0.12 -16.82 4.11
CA GLU A 19 -0.15 -17.69 2.93
C GLU A 19 -0.76 -17.02 1.70
N ASP A 20 -1.80 -16.19 1.88
CA ASP A 20 -2.54 -15.60 0.77
C ASP A 20 -1.82 -14.41 0.11
N GLN A 21 -0.81 -13.84 0.78
CA GLN A 21 -0.07 -12.65 0.32
C GLN A 21 -1.01 -11.48 -0.08
N THR A 22 -2.19 -11.38 0.55
CA THR A 22 -3.16 -10.30 0.29
C THR A 22 -3.41 -9.41 1.48
N PHE A 23 -3.81 -8.17 1.19
CA PHE A 23 -4.17 -7.19 2.19
C PHE A 23 -5.33 -6.30 1.72
N THR A 24 -5.93 -5.59 2.66
CA THR A 24 -6.87 -4.49 2.43
C THR A 24 -6.24 -3.14 2.84
N PRO A 25 -6.67 -2.01 2.25
CA PRO A 25 -6.14 -0.69 2.63
C PRO A 25 -6.36 -0.34 4.10
N VAL A 26 -7.44 -0.85 4.68
CA VAL A 26 -7.76 -0.65 6.10
C VAL A 26 -6.79 -1.41 6.99
N GLU A 27 -6.43 -2.65 6.65
CA GLU A 27 -5.43 -3.42 7.41
C GLU A 27 -4.08 -2.71 7.43
N VAL A 28 -3.64 -2.17 6.28
CA VAL A 28 -2.37 -1.43 6.20
C VAL A 28 -2.42 -0.16 7.05
N ALA A 29 -3.52 0.61 6.98
CA ALA A 29 -3.67 1.81 7.78
C ALA A 29 -3.67 1.50 9.28
N LEU A 30 -4.41 0.48 9.72
CA LEU A 30 -4.41 0.04 11.12
C LEU A 30 -3.03 -0.45 11.57
N PHE A 31 -2.34 -1.23 10.74
CA PHE A 31 -0.99 -1.72 11.02
C PHE A 31 0.01 -0.57 11.18
N MET A 32 -0.05 0.44 10.32
CA MET A 32 0.81 1.62 10.41
C MET A 32 0.49 2.48 11.64
N LEU A 33 -0.80 2.71 11.94
CA LEU A 33 -1.22 3.49 13.11
C LEU A 33 -0.82 2.80 14.42
N ALA A 34 -0.95 1.48 14.50
CA ALA A 34 -0.51 0.70 15.66
C ALA A 34 1.00 0.79 15.92
N ARG A 35 1.79 1.19 14.90
CA ARG A 35 3.24 1.41 14.98
C ARG A 35 3.59 2.89 15.08
N GLU A 36 2.61 3.73 15.44
CA GLU A 36 2.75 5.18 15.61
C GLU A 36 3.33 5.88 14.35
N ALA A 37 2.97 5.39 13.17
CA ALA A 37 3.40 6.02 11.92
C ALA A 37 2.93 7.48 11.87
N PRO A 38 3.75 8.43 11.37
CA PRO A 38 3.46 9.86 11.41
C PRO A 38 2.42 10.31 10.36
N TYR A 39 1.73 9.38 9.71
CA TYR A 39 0.79 9.64 8.63
C TYR A 39 -0.65 9.44 9.11
N LYS A 40 -1.54 10.37 8.76
CA LYS A 40 -2.97 10.23 9.04
C LYS A 40 -3.56 9.08 8.23
N GLU A 41 -4.57 8.40 8.77
CA GLU A 41 -5.27 7.29 8.10
C GLU A 41 -5.73 7.67 6.68
N LEU A 42 -6.32 8.87 6.53
CA LEU A 42 -6.79 9.38 5.24
C LEU A 42 -5.65 9.53 4.24
N THR A 43 -4.47 9.99 4.68
CA THR A 43 -3.27 10.11 3.85
C THR A 43 -2.81 8.72 3.41
N ILE A 44 -2.72 7.76 4.35
CA ILE A 44 -2.32 6.39 4.04
C ILE A 44 -3.24 5.77 3.00
N ARG A 45 -4.55 5.83 3.20
CA ARG A 45 -5.54 5.28 2.28
C ARG A 45 -5.53 5.98 0.92
N GLY A 46 -5.35 7.30 0.90
CA GLY A 46 -5.20 8.07 -0.35
C GLY A 46 -3.96 7.67 -1.14
N THR A 47 -2.82 7.54 -0.47
CA THR A 47 -1.57 7.09 -1.11
C THR A 47 -1.68 5.66 -1.60
N ILE A 48 -2.28 4.75 -0.83
CA ILE A 48 -2.56 3.38 -1.26
C ILE A 48 -3.42 3.37 -2.55
N SER A 49 -4.47 4.21 -2.62
CA SER A 49 -5.28 4.35 -3.85
C SER A 49 -4.46 4.87 -5.04
N HIS A 50 -3.56 5.83 -4.84
CA HIS A 50 -2.65 6.28 -5.92
C HIS A 50 -1.70 5.17 -6.38
N LEU A 51 -1.19 4.34 -5.48
CA LEU A 51 -0.37 3.17 -5.83
C LEU A 51 -1.15 2.09 -6.59
N MET A 52 -2.48 2.12 -6.55
CA MET A 52 -3.36 1.28 -7.37
C MET A 52 -3.72 1.91 -8.71
N CYS A 53 -3.78 3.24 -8.78
CA CYS A 53 -4.16 3.97 -9.98
C CYS A 53 -3.01 3.94 -11.00
N THR A 54 -3.18 3.09 -12.00
CA THR A 54 -2.32 2.86 -13.16
C THR A 54 -1.99 4.07 -14.03
N ASP A 55 -2.57 5.24 -13.77
CA ASP A 55 -2.69 6.32 -14.77
C ASP A 55 -1.81 7.55 -14.49
N GLU A 56 -1.14 7.63 -13.35
CA GLU A 56 -0.15 8.71 -13.12
C GLU A 56 1.26 8.21 -13.44
N PRO A 57 1.85 8.60 -14.60
CA PRO A 57 3.25 8.33 -14.86
C PRO A 57 4.09 9.03 -13.79
N ASP A 58 5.09 8.33 -13.25
CA ASP A 58 6.14 9.02 -12.49
C ASP A 58 6.88 10.02 -13.40
N PRO A 59 7.71 10.93 -12.87
CA PRO A 59 8.48 11.88 -13.69
C PRO A 59 9.39 11.23 -14.75
N THR A 60 9.60 9.90 -14.68
CA THR A 60 10.39 9.10 -15.62
C THR A 60 9.53 8.30 -16.61
N GLY A 61 8.21 8.44 -16.57
CA GLY A 61 7.27 7.75 -17.46
C GLY A 61 7.01 6.29 -17.11
N ARG A 62 7.48 5.79 -15.95
CA ARG A 62 7.22 4.41 -15.52
C ARG A 62 5.88 4.33 -14.80
N ARG A 63 5.04 3.41 -15.25
CA ARG A 63 3.81 3.03 -14.55
C ARG A 63 4.19 2.10 -13.40
N SER A 64 4.25 2.61 -12.17
CA SER A 64 4.55 1.76 -11.01
C SER A 64 3.33 0.91 -10.67
N GLN A 65 3.21 -0.29 -11.26
CA GLN A 65 2.26 -1.29 -10.81
C GLN A 65 2.83 -2.03 -9.60
N GLU A 66 2.96 -1.34 -8.46
CA GLU A 66 3.45 -1.97 -7.23
C GLU A 66 2.37 -2.78 -6.52
N LEU A 67 1.10 -2.42 -6.70
CA LEU A 67 -0.06 -3.08 -6.12
C LEU A 67 -0.99 -3.59 -7.21
N GLU A 68 -1.47 -4.83 -7.05
CA GLU A 68 -2.48 -5.44 -7.93
C GLU A 68 -3.77 -5.72 -7.15
N ARG A 69 -4.92 -5.36 -7.72
CA ARG A 69 -6.23 -5.70 -7.16
C ARG A 69 -6.65 -7.11 -7.56
N VAL A 70 -6.71 -8.01 -6.59
CA VAL A 70 -7.06 -9.44 -6.81
C VAL A 70 -8.51 -9.78 -6.47
N GLY A 71 -9.25 -8.84 -5.86
CA GLY A 71 -10.65 -9.05 -5.51
C GLY A 71 -11.32 -7.81 -4.93
N ARG A 72 -12.54 -8.00 -4.38
CA ARG A 72 -13.31 -6.90 -3.77
C ARG A 72 -12.59 -6.36 -2.52
N GLY A 73 -11.84 -5.28 -2.71
CA GLY A 73 -11.10 -4.60 -1.64
C GLY A 73 -9.82 -5.32 -1.20
N ARG A 74 -9.39 -6.35 -1.95
CA ARG A 74 -8.16 -7.10 -1.68
C ARG A 74 -7.11 -6.85 -2.75
N TYR A 75 -5.87 -6.74 -2.28
CA TYR A 75 -4.71 -6.35 -3.07
C TYR A 75 -3.49 -7.20 -2.71
N ARG A 76 -2.52 -7.27 -3.63
CA ARG A 76 -1.21 -7.91 -3.40
C ARG A 76 -0.08 -7.02 -3.91
N LEU A 77 1.14 -7.25 -3.40
CA LEU A 77 2.36 -6.70 -4.00
C LEU A 77 2.63 -7.40 -5.33
N ARG A 78 3.13 -6.65 -6.31
CA ARG A 78 3.61 -7.18 -7.59
C ARG A 78 5.09 -7.53 -7.56
#